data_AF-A0A957XF82-F1
#
_entry.id   AF-A0A957XF82-F1
#
_cell.length_a   1.000
_cell.length_b   1.000
_cell.length_c   1.000
_cell.angle_alpha   90.00
_cell.angle_beta   90.00
_cell.angle_gamma   90.00
#
_symmetry.space_group_name_H-M   'P 1'
#
loop_
_entity.id
_entity.type
_entity.pdbx_description
1 polymer ?
#
loop_
_entity_poly.entity_id
_entity_poly.type
_entity_poly.pdbx_seq_one_letter_code
_entity_poly.pdbx_strand_id
1 'polypeptide(L)'
;METNGREYGYIVRIDQPKHTLSKGTHGWQVRFPTGEPRKYHSKLFSDNIFGSKEEALEEAETYLEECRETLEYSPPESDHPCPRYALLKGKLQANNSSGRTGVFRTHAFHGQTGKKQEYWGAFCPLGPDGQRNKWTKRFYVNSHGEDEARRLAIEFRNMWEDAADNGEEAIKQFFEEYHEAVV
;
A
#
# COMPACT_ATOMS: atom_id res chain seq x y z
N MET A 1 18.73 4.93 5.08
CA MET A 1 18.56 4.33 3.74
C MET A 1 17.76 5.30 2.91
N GLU A 2 18.44 6.16 2.16
CA GLU A 2 17.83 7.20 1.33
C GLU A 2 17.14 6.55 0.15
N THR A 3 15.80 6.44 0.19
CA THR A 3 15.03 6.13 -1.01
C THR A 3 14.99 7.39 -1.86
N ASN A 4 16.08 7.64 -2.57
CA ASN A 4 16.06 8.50 -3.75
C ASN A 4 14.92 7.97 -4.63
N GLY A 5 13.80 8.68 -4.71
CA GLY A 5 12.88 8.50 -5.81
C GLY A 5 13.69 8.75 -7.07
N ARG A 6 14.07 7.70 -7.81
CA ARG A 6 14.82 7.85 -9.08
C ARG A 6 14.12 8.92 -9.90
N GLU A 7 14.81 10.04 -10.12
CA GLU A 7 14.26 11.36 -10.46
C GLU A 7 13.15 11.31 -11.53
N TYR A 8 11.95 11.26 -10.97
CA TYR A 8 10.62 11.56 -11.50
C TYR A 8 10.10 10.80 -12.71
N GLY A 9 10.67 9.67 -13.12
CA GLY A 9 10.00 8.80 -14.08
C GLY A 9 10.80 7.56 -14.42
N TYR A 10 10.14 6.54 -14.96
CA TYR A 10 10.79 5.28 -15.32
C TYR A 10 10.19 4.67 -16.58
N ILE A 11 11.04 3.92 -17.29
CA ILE A 11 10.68 3.16 -18.48
C ILE A 11 10.64 1.69 -18.10
N VAL A 12 9.56 1.00 -18.50
CA VAL A 12 9.39 -0.44 -18.29
C VAL A 12 9.19 -1.12 -19.62
N ARG A 13 9.92 -2.20 -19.85
CA ARG A 13 9.65 -3.10 -20.98
C ARG A 13 8.37 -3.89 -20.72
N ILE A 14 7.41 -3.81 -21.63
CA ILE A 14 6.25 -4.68 -21.67
C ILE A 14 6.47 -5.70 -22.78
N ASP A 15 6.56 -6.97 -22.38
CA ASP A 15 6.74 -8.08 -23.29
C ASP A 15 5.67 -9.13 -22.96
N GLN A 16 4.46 -8.89 -23.45
CA GLN A 16 3.32 -9.77 -23.26
C GLN A 16 3.15 -10.65 -24.50
N PRO A 17 3.42 -11.97 -24.39
CA PRO A 17 3.26 -12.87 -25.50
C PRO A 17 1.79 -12.96 -25.93
N LYS A 18 1.59 -13.21 -27.22
CA LYS A 18 0.27 -13.43 -27.78
C LYS A 18 -0.33 -14.69 -27.16
N HIS A 19 -1.45 -14.54 -26.45
CA HIS A 19 -2.28 -15.67 -26.03
C HIS A 19 -3.59 -15.68 -26.82
N THR A 20 -4.39 -16.74 -26.67
CA THR A 20 -5.59 -17.05 -27.47
C THR A 20 -6.61 -15.90 -27.57
N LEU A 21 -6.59 -14.92 -26.65
CA LEU A 21 -7.56 -13.82 -26.57
C LEU A 21 -6.94 -12.41 -26.71
N SER A 22 -5.60 -12.27 -26.77
CA SER A 22 -4.96 -10.94 -26.92
C SER A 22 -3.92 -10.94 -28.03
N LYS A 23 -3.86 -9.83 -28.77
CA LYS A 23 -2.73 -9.52 -29.64
C LYS A 23 -1.58 -9.16 -28.70
N GLY A 24 -0.50 -9.94 -28.70
CA GLY A 24 0.66 -9.73 -27.83
C GLY A 24 1.11 -8.27 -27.85
N THR A 25 1.54 -7.75 -26.71
CA THR A 25 1.95 -6.34 -26.56
C THR A 25 3.44 -6.32 -26.28
N HIS A 26 4.21 -5.81 -27.25
CA HIS A 26 5.65 -5.66 -27.17
C HIS A 26 5.98 -4.18 -27.34
N GLY A 27 6.57 -3.58 -26.32
CA GLY A 27 6.87 -2.15 -26.34
C GLY A 27 7.46 -1.64 -25.03
N TRP A 28 7.86 -0.37 -25.04
CA TRP A 28 8.37 0.35 -23.88
C TRP A 28 7.30 1.26 -23.32
N GLN A 29 7.02 1.15 -22.02
CA GLN A 29 6.07 2.01 -21.34
C GLN A 29 6.81 3.01 -20.45
N VAL A 30 6.64 4.29 -20.76
CA VAL A 30 7.11 5.39 -19.91
C VAL A 30 6.05 5.69 -18.86
N ARG A 31 6.46 5.87 -17.61
CA ARG A 31 5.60 6.27 -16.50
C ARG A 31 6.23 7.42 -15.72
N PHE A 32 5.51 8.54 -15.67
CA PHE A 32 5.88 9.73 -14.93
C PHE A 32 4.82 9.99 -13.84
N PRO A 33 5.20 10.07 -12.55
CA PRO A 33 4.27 10.36 -11.46
C PRO A 33 3.86 11.83 -11.48
N THR A 34 2.58 12.12 -11.23
CA THR A 34 2.04 13.49 -11.31
C THR A 34 1.97 14.19 -9.94
N GLY A 35 2.67 13.66 -8.93
CA GLY A 35 2.52 14.08 -7.52
C GLY A 35 1.26 13.57 -6.83
N GLU A 36 0.16 13.34 -7.57
CA GLU A 36 -1.06 12.77 -7.04
C GLU A 36 -0.99 11.24 -6.85
N PRO A 37 -1.58 10.69 -5.76
CA PRO A 37 -1.57 9.25 -5.53
C PRO A 37 -2.36 8.50 -6.61
N ARG A 38 -1.71 7.49 -7.21
CA ARG A 38 -2.25 6.61 -8.26
C ARG A 38 -2.53 7.28 -9.61
N LYS A 39 -2.09 8.53 -9.83
CA LYS A 39 -2.11 9.16 -11.14
C LYS A 39 -0.70 9.19 -11.74
N TYR A 40 -0.61 8.82 -13.01
CA TYR A 40 0.62 8.77 -13.77
C TYR A 40 0.35 9.29 -15.17
N HIS A 41 1.27 10.08 -15.72
CA HIS A 41 1.37 10.25 -17.16
C HIS A 41 2.05 9.00 -17.72
N SER A 42 1.33 8.23 -18.54
CA SER A 42 1.85 7.00 -19.12
C SER A 42 1.65 6.95 -20.62
N LYS A 43 2.70 6.60 -21.36
CA LYS A 43 2.67 6.41 -22.81
C LYS A 43 3.40 5.12 -23.18
N LEU A 44 2.86 4.39 -24.15
CA LEU A 44 3.41 3.13 -24.64
C LEU A 44 3.99 3.35 -26.05
N PHE A 45 5.23 2.91 -26.24
CA PHE A 45 5.98 2.92 -27.49
C PHE A 45 6.06 1.48 -27.99
N SER A 46 5.24 1.14 -28.98
CA SER A 46 5.12 -0.24 -29.49
C SER A 46 6.19 -0.52 -30.54
N ASP A 47 6.85 -1.68 -30.44
CA ASP A 47 7.91 -2.07 -31.40
C ASP A 47 7.40 -2.14 -32.84
N ASN A 48 6.15 -2.57 -33.01
CA ASN A 48 5.56 -2.72 -34.34
C ASN A 48 5.23 -1.38 -35.03
N ILE A 49 5.16 -0.29 -34.27
CA ILE A 49 4.93 1.06 -34.80
C ILE A 49 6.26 1.76 -35.08
N PHE A 50 7.24 1.59 -34.19
CA PHE A 50 8.54 2.25 -34.27
C PHE A 50 9.62 1.40 -34.97
N GLY A 51 9.25 0.24 -35.53
CA GLY A 51 10.11 -0.58 -36.38
C GLY A 51 10.91 -1.64 -35.61
N SER A 52 11.58 -1.25 -34.53
CA SER A 52 12.41 -2.14 -33.72
C SER A 52 12.35 -1.83 -32.22
N LYS A 53 12.92 -2.74 -31.40
CA LYS A 53 12.96 -2.59 -29.94
C LYS A 53 13.88 -1.44 -29.53
N GLU A 54 14.96 -1.24 -30.25
CA GLU A 54 15.96 -0.21 -30.01
C GLU A 54 15.42 1.18 -30.34
N GLU A 55 14.79 1.33 -31.52
CA GLU A 55 14.15 2.60 -31.93
C GLU A 55 12.99 2.98 -30.99
N ALA A 56 12.19 1.99 -30.56
CA ALA A 56 11.13 2.22 -29.59
C ALA A 56 11.65 2.60 -28.19
N LEU A 57 12.89 2.23 -27.84
CA LEU A 57 13.51 2.62 -26.57
C LEU A 57 14.03 4.05 -26.65
N GLU A 58 14.70 4.42 -27.73
CA GLU A 58 15.21 5.78 -27.95
C GLU A 58 14.08 6.81 -27.88
N GLU A 59 12.96 6.55 -28.55
CA GLU A 59 11.79 7.43 -28.51
C GLU A 59 11.16 7.51 -27.10
N ALA A 60 11.20 6.41 -26.35
CA ALA A 60 10.71 6.37 -24.97
C ALA A 60 11.61 7.16 -24.01
N GLU A 61 12.93 7.16 -24.25
CA GLU A 61 13.91 7.96 -23.51
C GLU A 61 13.74 9.46 -23.80
N THR A 62 13.59 9.85 -25.07
CA THR A 62 13.30 11.24 -25.45
C THR A 62 12.01 11.74 -24.81
N TYR A 63 10.95 10.93 -24.83
CA TYR A 63 9.69 11.30 -24.19
C TYR A 63 9.79 11.40 -22.66
N LEU A 64 10.60 10.57 -22.03
CA LEU A 64 10.84 10.67 -20.58
C LEU A 64 11.54 12.00 -20.25
N GLU A 65 12.51 12.42 -21.05
CA GLU A 65 13.20 13.69 -20.85
C GLU A 65 12.29 14.89 -21.11
N GLU A 66 11.47 14.86 -22.17
CA GLU A 66 10.43 15.86 -22.41
C GLU A 66 9.48 15.97 -21.21
N CYS A 67 9.06 14.83 -20.65
CA CYS A 67 8.21 14.82 -19.44
C CYS A 67 8.92 15.47 -18.25
N ARG A 68 10.24 15.31 -18.10
CA ARG A 68 11.01 15.94 -17.02
C ARG A 68 11.09 17.45 -17.18
N GLU A 69 11.23 17.95 -18.40
CA GLU A 69 11.31 19.38 -18.68
C GLU A 69 9.95 20.08 -18.58
N THR A 70 8.89 19.40 -19.02
CA THR A 70 7.55 20.00 -19.17
C THR A 70 6.64 19.78 -17.98
N LEU A 71 6.79 18.67 -17.25
CA LEU A 71 5.92 18.33 -16.13
C LEU A 71 6.61 18.68 -14.82
N GLU A 72 6.05 19.65 -14.11
CA GLU A 72 6.48 19.96 -12.76
C GLU A 72 6.12 18.80 -11.83
N TYR A 73 7.13 18.10 -11.34
CA TYR A 73 6.93 17.12 -10.28
C TYR A 73 6.79 17.85 -8.94
N SER A 74 5.60 17.78 -8.35
CA SER A 74 5.38 18.13 -6.96
C SER A 74 5.45 16.85 -6.12
N PRO A 75 6.45 16.68 -5.22
CA PRO A 75 6.43 15.57 -4.29
C PRO A 75 5.14 15.62 -3.47
N PRO A 76 4.45 14.48 -3.25
CA PRO A 76 3.30 14.47 -2.38
C PRO A 76 3.71 15.01 -1.01
N GLU A 77 2.99 16.00 -0.47
CA GLU A 77 3.26 16.70 0.81
C GLU A 77 3.36 15.78 2.04
N SER A 78 3.17 14.47 1.90
CA SER A 78 3.20 13.55 3.02
C SER A 78 4.63 13.20 3.43
N ASP A 79 5.25 14.10 4.20
CA ASP A 79 6.25 13.78 5.24
C ASP A 79 5.63 13.06 6.44
N HIS A 80 4.35 12.69 6.36
CA HIS A 80 3.72 11.91 7.43
C HIS A 80 4.49 10.60 7.63
N PRO A 81 4.98 10.33 8.85
CA PRO A 81 5.75 9.12 9.16
C PRO A 81 4.92 7.85 8.89
N CYS A 82 3.60 7.99 8.86
CA CYS A 82 2.66 6.96 8.52
C CYS A 82 2.57 6.71 6.99
N PRO A 83 2.86 5.49 6.51
CA PRO A 83 2.88 5.14 5.09
C PRO A 83 1.56 5.46 4.37
N ARG A 84 1.58 5.41 3.02
CA ARG A 84 0.46 5.44 2.03
C ARG A 84 -0.81 4.62 2.35
N TYR A 85 -0.84 3.92 3.48
CA TYR A 85 -1.93 3.09 4.01
C TYR A 85 -2.47 3.57 5.36
N ALA A 86 -1.92 4.65 5.95
CA ALA A 86 -2.70 5.48 6.85
C ALA A 86 -3.81 6.10 6.01
N LEU A 87 -4.87 5.32 5.87
CA LEU A 87 -6.15 5.79 5.37
C LEU A 87 -6.41 7.10 6.10
N LEU A 88 -6.45 8.20 5.33
CA LEU A 88 -6.65 9.56 5.82
C LEU A 88 -7.59 9.54 7.03
N LYS A 89 -7.11 10.04 8.17
CA LYS A 89 -7.88 10.16 9.42
C LYS A 89 -9.29 10.65 9.07
N GLY A 90 -10.30 9.84 9.39
CA GLY A 90 -11.72 10.19 9.16
C GLY A 90 -12.35 9.81 7.81
N LYS A 91 -11.61 9.33 6.80
CA LYS A 91 -12.25 8.80 5.57
C LYS A 91 -12.57 7.32 5.73
N LEU A 92 -13.85 7.01 5.98
CA LEU A 92 -14.37 5.66 5.92
C LEU A 92 -14.50 5.19 4.47
N GLN A 93 -13.99 4.01 4.18
CA GLN A 93 -14.26 3.37 2.90
C GLN A 93 -15.69 2.84 2.89
N ALA A 94 -16.40 2.95 1.75
CA ALA A 94 -17.80 2.54 1.64
C ALA A 94 -18.05 1.04 1.94
N ASN A 95 -17.01 0.22 1.82
CA ASN A 95 -17.03 -1.22 2.12
C ASN A 95 -16.56 -1.56 3.55
N ASN A 96 -16.31 -0.55 4.40
CA ASN A 96 -15.89 -0.76 5.76
C ASN A 96 -17.09 -1.14 6.65
N SER A 97 -17.13 -2.39 7.08
CA SER A 97 -18.18 -2.92 7.96
C SER A 97 -17.96 -2.65 9.45
N SER A 98 -16.76 -2.19 9.85
CA SER A 98 -16.45 -1.93 11.25
C SER A 98 -16.94 -0.57 11.73
N GLY A 99 -17.16 0.38 10.81
CA GLY A 99 -17.37 1.79 11.13
C GLY A 99 -16.09 2.52 11.55
N ARG A 100 -14.92 1.87 11.45
CA ARG A 100 -13.63 2.42 11.82
C ARG A 100 -12.58 2.12 10.75
N THR A 101 -12.00 3.18 10.21
CA THR A 101 -10.88 3.08 9.27
C THR A 101 -9.71 2.32 9.91
N GLY A 102 -9.19 1.31 9.20
CA GLY A 102 -8.13 0.42 9.69
C GLY A 102 -8.62 -0.84 10.41
N VAL A 103 -9.92 -0.97 10.66
CA VAL A 103 -10.53 -2.18 11.26
C VAL A 103 -11.36 -2.92 10.21
N PHE A 104 -11.15 -4.23 10.07
CA PHE A 104 -11.81 -5.05 9.06
C PHE A 104 -12.19 -6.43 9.61
N ARG A 105 -13.23 -7.03 9.04
CA ARG A 105 -13.60 -8.44 9.28
C ARG A 105 -13.08 -9.31 8.15
N THR A 106 -12.44 -10.42 8.49
CA THR A 106 -12.01 -11.42 7.52
C THR A 106 -11.92 -12.80 8.17
N HIS A 107 -11.32 -13.76 7.46
CA HIS A 107 -11.08 -15.11 7.96
C HIS A 107 -9.65 -15.55 7.68
N ALA A 108 -9.15 -16.44 8.53
CA ALA A 108 -7.94 -17.22 8.31
C ALA A 108 -8.30 -18.70 8.23
N PHE A 109 -7.47 -19.48 7.54
CA PHE A 109 -7.55 -20.93 7.58
C PHE A 109 -6.50 -21.46 8.56
N HIS A 110 -6.93 -22.34 9.46
CA HIS A 110 -6.02 -23.02 10.36
C HIS A 110 -5.13 -23.99 9.58
N GLY A 111 -3.82 -23.75 9.53
CA GLY A 111 -2.89 -24.44 8.64
C GLY A 111 -2.89 -25.97 8.74
N GLN A 112 -3.17 -26.52 9.92
CA GLN A 112 -3.20 -27.99 10.13
C GLN A 112 -4.57 -28.64 9.92
N THR A 113 -5.67 -27.89 10.08
CA THR A 113 -7.02 -28.48 10.14
C THR A 113 -7.93 -27.98 9.02
N GLY A 114 -7.48 -26.99 8.25
CA GLY A 114 -8.28 -26.35 7.19
C GLY A 114 -9.51 -25.61 7.71
N LYS A 115 -9.72 -25.53 9.03
CA LYS A 115 -10.88 -24.89 9.62
C LYS A 115 -10.81 -23.39 9.39
N LYS A 116 -11.90 -22.82 8.86
CA LYS A 116 -12.09 -21.39 8.71
C LYS A 116 -12.31 -20.76 10.09
N GLN A 117 -11.49 -19.77 10.44
CA GLN A 117 -11.61 -18.98 11.65
C GLN A 117 -11.85 -17.52 11.28
N GLU A 118 -13.00 -17.00 11.68
CA GLU A 118 -13.35 -15.60 11.45
C GLU A 118 -12.74 -14.72 12.53
N TYR A 119 -12.26 -13.54 12.14
CA TYR A 119 -11.64 -12.59 13.05
C TYR A 119 -11.89 -11.14 12.63
N TRP A 120 -11.86 -10.27 13.62
CA TRP A 120 -11.72 -8.83 13.46
C TRP A 120 -10.25 -8.45 13.56
N GLY A 121 -9.76 -7.71 12.57
CA GLY A 121 -8.37 -7.29 12.44
C GLY A 121 -8.23 -5.78 12.60
N ALA A 122 -7.31 -5.35 13.45
CA ALA A 122 -6.84 -3.97 13.51
C ALA A 122 -5.52 -3.88 12.74
N PHE A 123 -5.53 -3.21 11.58
CA PHE A 123 -4.34 -2.96 10.77
C PHE A 123 -3.49 -1.87 11.42
N CYS A 124 -2.17 -2.05 11.44
CA CYS A 124 -1.19 -1.09 11.93
C CYS A 124 -0.10 -0.90 10.87
N PRO A 125 0.01 0.30 10.27
CA PRO A 125 1.11 0.64 9.35
C PRO A 125 2.51 0.60 9.95
N LEU A 126 2.62 0.83 11.27
CA LEU A 126 3.86 0.75 12.04
C LEU A 126 3.73 -0.39 13.04
N GLY A 127 4.71 -1.29 13.03
CA GLY A 127 4.74 -2.48 13.88
C GLY A 127 5.35 -2.21 15.26
N PRO A 128 5.51 -3.28 16.07
CA PRO A 128 6.01 -3.21 17.45
C PRO A 128 7.39 -2.57 17.62
N ASP A 129 8.25 -2.69 16.62
CA ASP A 129 9.59 -2.12 16.58
C ASP A 129 9.61 -0.65 16.11
N GLY A 130 8.44 -0.05 15.90
CA GLY A 130 8.29 1.29 15.31
C GLY A 130 8.63 1.34 13.82
N GLN A 131 8.97 0.22 13.19
CA GLN A 131 9.34 0.20 11.78
C GLN A 131 8.11 0.20 10.88
N ARG A 132 8.32 0.46 9.59
CA ARG A 132 7.29 0.40 8.53
C ARG A 132 7.00 -1.04 8.10
N ASN A 133 6.77 -1.92 9.06
CA ASN A 133 6.35 -3.30 8.87
C ASN A 133 4.84 -3.39 9.10
N LYS A 134 4.13 -3.77 8.04
CA LYS A 134 2.66 -3.93 8.07
C LYS A 134 2.32 -5.00 9.10
N TRP A 135 1.63 -4.58 10.16
CA TRP A 135 1.25 -5.48 11.25
C TRP A 135 -0.28 -5.46 11.43
N THR A 136 -0.84 -6.54 11.97
CA THR A 136 -2.28 -6.64 12.21
C THR A 136 -2.54 -7.45 13.46
N LYS A 137 -3.18 -6.84 14.45
CA LYS A 137 -3.73 -7.57 15.61
C LYS A 137 -5.02 -8.26 15.18
N ARG A 138 -5.15 -9.55 15.49
CA ARG A 138 -6.32 -10.36 15.16
C ARG A 138 -7.07 -10.72 16.43
N PHE A 139 -8.37 -10.49 16.45
CA PHE A 139 -9.30 -10.87 17.51
C PHE A 139 -10.29 -11.86 16.93
N TYR A 140 -10.17 -13.14 17.30
CA TYR A 140 -10.99 -14.20 16.70
C TYR A 140 -12.40 -14.22 17.29
N VAL A 141 -13.38 -14.39 16.41
CA VAL A 141 -14.81 -14.42 16.76
C VAL A 141 -15.14 -15.64 17.62
N ASN A 142 -14.45 -16.76 17.42
CA ASN A 142 -14.65 -17.97 18.22
C ASN A 142 -14.22 -17.80 19.69
N SER A 143 -13.28 -16.90 19.99
CA SER A 143 -12.76 -16.67 21.34
C SER A 143 -13.54 -15.59 22.08
N HIS A 144 -13.93 -14.51 21.39
CA HIS A 144 -14.52 -13.34 22.05
C HIS A 144 -16.01 -13.15 21.73
N GLY A 145 -16.53 -13.80 20.68
CA GLY A 145 -17.84 -13.44 20.10
C GLY A 145 -17.71 -12.29 19.10
N GLU A 146 -18.73 -12.11 18.25
CA GLU A 146 -18.68 -11.16 17.13
C GLU A 146 -18.56 -9.70 17.61
N ASP A 147 -19.44 -9.26 18.50
CA ASP A 147 -19.51 -7.88 18.96
C ASP A 147 -18.28 -7.50 19.80
N GLU A 148 -17.82 -8.40 20.65
CA GLU A 148 -16.66 -8.16 21.51
C GLU A 148 -15.35 -8.17 20.72
N ALA A 149 -15.18 -9.11 19.77
CA ALA A 149 -14.02 -9.09 18.87
C ALA A 149 -13.95 -7.79 18.07
N ARG A 150 -15.10 -7.29 17.60
CA ARG A 150 -15.19 -5.99 16.93
C ARG A 150 -14.82 -4.84 17.86
N ARG A 151 -15.36 -4.82 19.09
CA ARG A 151 -15.09 -3.79 20.10
C ARG A 151 -13.60 -3.70 20.40
N LEU A 152 -12.97 -4.84 20.69
CA LEU A 152 -11.53 -4.94 20.99
C LEU A 152 -10.67 -4.47 19.81
N ALA A 153 -11.04 -4.81 18.57
CA ALA A 153 -10.32 -4.36 17.40
C ALA A 153 -10.39 -2.83 17.20
N ILE A 154 -11.53 -2.21 17.50
CA ILE A 154 -11.72 -0.75 17.44
C ILE A 154 -10.94 -0.06 18.56
N GLU A 155 -11.03 -0.56 19.78
CA GLU A 155 -10.32 -0.03 20.95
C GLU A 155 -8.81 -0.06 20.73
N PHE A 156 -8.28 -1.21 20.32
CA PHE A 156 -6.86 -1.37 19.99
C PHE A 156 -6.41 -0.40 18.89
N ARG A 157 -7.23 -0.21 17.85
CA ARG A 157 -6.91 0.72 16.76
C ARG A 157 -6.85 2.17 17.25
N ASN A 158 -7.73 2.58 18.16
CA ASN A 158 -7.71 3.93 18.73
C ASN A 158 -6.45 4.15 19.56
N MET A 159 -6.13 3.23 20.48
CA MET A 159 -4.91 3.33 21.28
C MET A 159 -3.64 3.39 20.41
N TRP A 160 -3.56 2.56 19.36
CA TRP A 160 -2.44 2.59 18.43
C TRP A 160 -2.36 3.92 17.66
N GLU A 161 -3.49 4.49 17.23
CA GLU A 161 -3.49 5.78 16.53
C GLU A 161 -3.05 6.92 17.45
N ASP A 162 -3.49 6.92 18.72
CA ASP A 162 -3.05 7.89 19.71
C ASP A 162 -1.53 7.77 19.95
N ALA A 163 -1.00 6.55 20.07
CA ALA A 163 0.45 6.33 20.15
C ALA A 163 1.18 6.79 18.88
N ALA A 164 0.63 6.52 17.70
CA ALA A 164 1.23 6.92 16.43
C ALA A 164 1.26 8.44 16.21
N ASP A 165 0.24 9.16 16.69
CA ASP A 165 0.22 10.63 16.69
C ASP A 165 1.32 11.22 17.60
N ASN A 166 1.80 10.46 18.60
CA ASN A 166 2.89 10.84 19.51
C ASN A 166 4.30 10.41 19.04
N GLY A 167 4.41 9.72 17.91
CA GLY A 167 5.68 9.36 17.28
C GLY A 167 6.14 7.90 17.50
N GLU A 168 7.26 7.53 16.88
CA GLU A 168 7.73 6.13 16.82
C GLU A 168 8.05 5.52 18.18
N GLU A 169 8.57 6.31 19.12
CA GLU A 169 8.93 5.82 20.46
C GLU A 169 7.70 5.51 21.32
N ALA A 170 6.63 6.31 21.19
CA ALA A 170 5.35 6.04 21.85
C ALA A 170 4.68 4.75 21.32
N ILE A 171 4.89 4.42 20.05
CA ILE A 171 4.41 3.16 19.47
C ILE A 171 5.11 1.96 20.12
N LYS A 172 6.43 2.02 20.29
CA LYS A 172 7.18 0.94 20.94
C LYS A 172 6.69 0.71 22.37
N GLN A 173 6.56 1.79 23.15
CA GLN A 173 6.03 1.75 24.51
C GLN A 173 4.61 1.15 24.55
N PHE A 174 3.73 1.60 23.66
CA PHE A 174 2.38 1.02 23.54
C PHE A 174 2.41 -0.50 23.31
N PHE A 175 3.29 -0.98 22.43
CA PHE A 175 3.39 -2.42 22.17
C PHE A 175 4.02 -3.20 23.32
N GLU A 176 4.98 -2.62 24.05
CA GLU A 176 5.55 -3.20 25.28
C GLU A 176 4.48 -3.32 26.37
N GLU A 177 3.78 -2.23 26.69
CA GLU A 177 2.70 -2.21 27.69
C GLU A 177 1.56 -3.14 27.32
N TYR A 178 1.16 -3.15 26.04
CA TYR A 178 0.10 -4.04 25.57
C TYR A 178 0.52 -5.51 25.58
N HIS A 179 1.82 -5.82 25.37
CA HIS A 179 2.32 -7.19 25.52
C HIS A 179 2.31 -7.60 26.99
N GLU A 180 2.77 -6.74 27.90
CA GLU A 180 2.76 -7.01 29.35
C GLU A 180 1.34 -7.19 29.91
N ALA A 181 0.36 -6.43 29.41
CA ALA A 181 -1.04 -6.54 29.87
C ALA A 181 -1.77 -7.81 29.37
N VAL A 182 -1.22 -8.52 28.37
CA VAL A 182 -1.87 -9.67 27.71
C VAL A 182 -1.19 -11.01 28.04
N VAL A 183 -0.01 -10.99 28.68
CA VAL A 183 0.69 -12.18 29.25
C VAL A 183 0.15 -12.48 30.64
#